data_AF-B0DSZ9-F1
#
_entry.id   AF-B0DSZ9-F1
#
_cell.length_a   1.000
_cell.length_b   1.000
_cell.length_c   1.000
_cell.angle_alpha   90.00
_cell.angle_beta   90.00
_cell.angle_gamma   90.00
#
_symmetry.space_group_name_H-M   'P 1'
#
loop_
_entity.id
_entity.type
_entity.pdbx_description
1 polymer ?
#
loop_
_entity_poly.entity_id
_entity_poly.type
_entity_poly.pdbx_seq_one_letter_code
_entity_poly.pdbx_strand_id
1 'polypeptide(L)'
;MAGDTLFKDEIWWRDHQVWLDERGYKLRPRLTPGWVPSWLGKGKGVRRHKCEDYQYEMHPSVQDALRKDNNQRVILKKINTTEYPNEQGIATYFSSKELADIPENHCVPILEILHIPDEEHVILLAMPLLHHCLKPPLETVGEVVEFFRQVFEGIHFMHQHRIAHRDCHGPNILMNADAMYPSGFHAVKQDMLPNWKGKAKHFSRTERPPKYYLIDFGLSVRFDPDESAPRARVIRGGDRDYPPELLDRDVEYDPFPTDVFYLGNIIKHEFTEGSSHIHSTKKLGFEFLEGLAADMTNPDPLKRPTMDEVVSRYREIQQGLSSWKLRQRVVRSDEFFLTALFRSTRHLGRTLVYIAKRIPPLPRQQ
;
A
#
# COMPACT_ATOMS: atom_id res chain seq x y z
N MET A 1 -21.19 -18.38 11.16
CA MET A 1 -20.54 -19.64 11.56
C MET A 1 -19.69 -20.10 10.39
N ALA A 2 -18.38 -19.85 10.39
CA ALA A 2 -17.61 -19.81 9.12
C ALA A 2 -16.15 -20.33 9.18
N GLY A 3 -15.76 -21.04 10.25
CA GLY A 3 -14.37 -21.49 10.39
C GLY A 3 -14.07 -22.80 9.69
N ASP A 4 -15.01 -23.74 9.72
CA ASP A 4 -14.76 -25.16 9.39
C ASP A 4 -14.90 -25.48 7.89
N THR A 5 -15.19 -24.47 7.07
CA THR A 5 -15.33 -24.56 5.61
C THR A 5 -14.59 -23.40 4.94
N LEU A 6 -14.34 -23.53 3.64
CA LEU A 6 -13.87 -22.40 2.82
C LEU A 6 -14.97 -21.33 2.69
N PHE A 7 -14.57 -20.07 2.58
CA PHE A 7 -15.47 -19.00 2.15
C PHE A 7 -15.81 -19.17 0.66
N LYS A 8 -16.93 -18.60 0.22
CA LYS A 8 -17.38 -18.68 -1.18
C LYS A 8 -16.29 -18.22 -2.15
N ASP A 9 -15.55 -17.18 -1.78
CA ASP A 9 -14.51 -16.60 -2.62
C ASP A 9 -13.22 -17.43 -2.64
N GLU A 10 -12.97 -18.24 -1.60
CA GLU A 10 -11.84 -19.18 -1.54
C GLU A 10 -12.05 -20.41 -2.43
N ILE A 11 -13.30 -20.74 -2.77
CA ILE A 11 -13.64 -21.92 -3.58
C ILE A 11 -12.96 -21.84 -4.96
N TRP A 12 -13.02 -20.67 -5.61
CA TRP A 12 -12.40 -20.49 -6.91
C TRP A 12 -10.88 -20.74 -6.87
N TRP A 13 -10.21 -20.24 -5.82
CA TRP A 13 -8.77 -20.46 -5.63
C TRP A 13 -8.42 -21.92 -5.37
N ARG A 14 -9.26 -22.64 -4.59
CA ARG A 14 -9.10 -24.08 -4.37
C ARG A 14 -9.23 -24.84 -5.69
N ASP A 15 -10.24 -24.52 -6.48
CA ASP A 15 -10.55 -25.24 -7.72
C ASP A 15 -9.45 -25.07 -8.77
N HIS A 16 -8.73 -23.94 -8.73
CA HIS A 16 -7.58 -23.65 -9.59
C HIS A 16 -6.22 -24.02 -8.97
N GLN A 17 -6.19 -24.60 -7.76
CA GLN A 17 -4.95 -24.82 -7.02
C GLN A 17 -3.99 -25.78 -7.74
N VAL A 18 -4.50 -26.83 -8.38
CA VAL A 18 -3.68 -27.82 -9.10
C VAL A 18 -2.98 -27.16 -10.29
N TRP A 19 -3.74 -26.44 -11.11
CA TRP A 19 -3.20 -25.71 -12.27
C TRP A 19 -2.18 -24.65 -11.85
N LEU A 20 -2.44 -23.90 -10.78
CA LEU A 20 -1.47 -22.94 -10.23
C LEU A 20 -0.18 -23.64 -9.79
N ASP A 21 -0.29 -24.80 -9.13
CA ASP A 21 0.86 -25.57 -8.68
C ASP A 21 1.71 -26.08 -9.86
N GLU A 22 1.07 -26.52 -10.95
CA GLU A 22 1.71 -26.88 -12.22
C GLU A 22 2.41 -25.68 -12.89
N ARG A 23 1.80 -24.49 -12.81
CA ARG A 23 2.38 -23.22 -13.27
C ARG A 23 3.45 -22.65 -12.34
N GLY A 24 3.82 -23.36 -11.27
CA GLY A 24 4.91 -22.94 -10.38
C GLY A 24 4.47 -22.08 -9.19
N TYR A 25 3.17 -21.96 -8.92
CA TYR A 25 2.60 -21.17 -7.82
C TYR A 25 1.91 -22.05 -6.79
N LYS A 26 2.53 -22.22 -5.63
CA LYS A 26 1.99 -23.03 -4.55
C LYS A 26 1.12 -22.18 -3.62
N LEU A 27 -0.19 -22.44 -3.60
CA LEU A 27 -1.11 -21.84 -2.64
C LEU A 27 -0.93 -22.39 -1.22
N ARG A 28 -1.50 -21.70 -0.22
CA ARG A 28 -1.51 -22.17 1.17
C ARG A 28 -2.27 -23.49 1.31
N PRO A 29 -1.91 -24.36 2.28
CA PRO A 29 -2.57 -25.66 2.49
C PRO A 29 -4.09 -25.59 2.66
N ARG A 30 -4.63 -24.46 3.16
CA ARG A 30 -6.07 -24.24 3.27
C ARG A 30 -6.81 -24.39 1.93
N LEU A 31 -6.15 -24.03 0.84
CA LEU A 31 -6.74 -23.99 -0.50
C LEU A 31 -6.46 -25.26 -1.31
N THR A 32 -5.97 -26.33 -0.69
CA THR A 32 -5.78 -27.62 -1.37
C THR A 32 -7.04 -28.48 -1.26
N PRO A 33 -7.46 -29.20 -2.32
CA PRO A 33 -8.54 -30.18 -2.23
C PRO A 33 -8.32 -31.19 -1.09
N GLY A 34 -9.36 -31.43 -0.29
CA GLY A 34 -9.27 -32.32 0.87
C GLY A 34 -8.61 -31.72 2.12
N TRP A 35 -8.35 -30.41 2.16
CA TRP A 35 -7.88 -29.73 3.37
C TRP A 35 -8.80 -30.00 4.57
N VAL A 36 -8.18 -30.33 5.71
CA VAL A 36 -8.84 -30.52 7.01
C VAL A 36 -8.33 -29.44 7.98
N PRO A 37 -9.21 -28.62 8.57
CA PRO A 37 -8.79 -27.57 9.48
C PRO A 37 -7.94 -28.06 10.66
N SER A 38 -6.82 -27.38 10.92
CA SER A 38 -5.78 -27.82 11.86
C SER A 38 -6.21 -27.87 13.33
N TRP A 39 -7.36 -27.28 13.66
CA TRP A 39 -7.95 -27.29 15.00
C TRP A 39 -8.98 -28.41 15.21
N LEU A 40 -9.39 -29.13 14.16
CA LEU A 40 -10.28 -30.28 14.32
C LEU A 40 -9.58 -31.38 15.13
N GLY A 41 -10.31 -32.02 16.06
CA GLY A 41 -9.78 -33.07 16.93
C GLY A 41 -8.87 -32.60 18.09
N LYS A 42 -8.48 -31.32 18.16
CA LYS A 42 -7.51 -30.83 19.19
C LYS A 42 -8.13 -30.36 20.53
N GLY A 43 -9.37 -30.77 20.82
CA GLY A 43 -10.06 -30.44 22.09
C GLY A 43 -10.45 -28.96 22.25
N LYS A 44 -11.17 -28.62 23.34
CA LYS A 44 -11.78 -27.29 23.57
C LYS A 44 -10.77 -26.14 23.79
N GLY A 45 -9.47 -26.43 23.92
CA GLY A 45 -8.42 -25.45 24.23
C GLY A 45 -7.85 -24.71 23.02
N VAL A 46 -8.01 -25.25 21.80
CA VAL A 46 -7.44 -24.63 20.60
C VAL A 46 -8.32 -23.48 20.12
N ARG A 47 -7.76 -22.27 20.16
CA ARG A 47 -8.39 -21.08 19.61
C ARG A 47 -8.15 -21.04 18.11
N ARG A 48 -9.19 -21.29 17.31
CA ARG A 48 -9.12 -21.34 15.84
C ARG A 48 -8.42 -20.12 15.21
N HIS A 49 -8.70 -18.92 15.71
CA HIS A 49 -8.06 -17.67 15.25
C HIS A 49 -6.54 -17.61 15.45
N LYS A 50 -5.95 -18.55 16.19
CA LYS A 50 -4.50 -18.69 16.37
C LYS A 50 -3.88 -19.73 15.42
N CYS A 51 -4.67 -20.39 14.57
CA CYS A 51 -4.16 -21.27 13.53
C CYS A 51 -3.88 -20.48 12.25
N GLU A 52 -2.82 -20.85 11.51
CA GLU A 52 -2.46 -20.23 10.24
C GLU A 52 -3.58 -20.42 9.20
N ASP A 53 -4.09 -21.64 9.10
CA ASP A 53 -5.15 -22.05 8.18
C ASP A 53 -6.55 -21.57 8.59
N TYR A 54 -6.65 -20.74 9.64
CA TYR A 54 -7.84 -19.93 9.92
C TYR A 54 -7.75 -18.55 9.28
N GLN A 55 -6.55 -18.06 8.97
CA GLN A 55 -6.39 -16.75 8.35
C GLN A 55 -6.72 -16.85 6.86
N TYR A 56 -7.44 -15.87 6.34
CA TYR A 56 -7.86 -15.80 4.94
C TYR A 56 -7.68 -14.37 4.43
N GLU A 57 -7.51 -14.23 3.12
CA GLU A 57 -7.47 -12.91 2.51
C GLU A 57 -8.86 -12.30 2.50
N MET A 58 -8.96 -11.03 2.86
CA MET A 58 -10.27 -10.35 2.91
C MET A 58 -10.78 -9.97 1.53
N HIS A 59 -9.88 -9.78 0.56
CA HIS A 59 -10.27 -9.40 -0.80
C HIS A 59 -10.44 -10.67 -1.66
N PRO A 60 -11.62 -10.90 -2.25
CA PRO A 60 -11.94 -12.17 -2.92
C PRO A 60 -11.08 -12.46 -4.15
N SER A 61 -10.57 -11.40 -4.79
CA SER A 61 -9.71 -11.49 -5.97
C SER A 61 -8.22 -11.52 -5.65
N VAL A 62 -7.81 -11.60 -4.39
CA VAL A 62 -6.39 -11.56 -4.00
C VAL A 62 -6.05 -12.80 -3.19
N GLN A 63 -4.95 -13.46 -3.54
CA GLN A 63 -4.48 -14.63 -2.81
C GLN A 63 -2.95 -14.72 -2.82
N ASP A 64 -2.36 -14.96 -1.65
CA ASP A 64 -0.92 -15.19 -1.51
C ASP A 64 -0.51 -16.59 -2.02
N ALA A 65 0.69 -16.66 -2.59
CA ALA A 65 1.30 -17.89 -3.08
C ALA A 65 2.82 -17.89 -2.87
N LEU A 66 3.42 -19.08 -2.96
CA LEU A 66 4.86 -19.29 -3.03
C LEU A 66 5.25 -19.65 -4.47
N ARG A 67 6.09 -18.83 -5.09
CA ARG A 67 6.68 -19.11 -6.39
C ARG A 67 7.76 -20.18 -6.22
N LYS A 68 7.64 -21.31 -6.94
CA LYS A 68 8.45 -22.53 -6.71
C LYS A 68 9.90 -22.44 -7.18
N ASP A 69 10.18 -21.60 -8.16
CA ASP A 69 11.52 -21.46 -8.76
C ASP A 69 12.53 -20.82 -7.80
N ASN A 70 12.09 -19.83 -7.01
CA ASN A 70 12.95 -19.02 -6.15
C ASN A 70 12.47 -18.93 -4.70
N ASN A 71 11.38 -19.62 -4.35
CA ASN A 71 10.71 -19.55 -3.04
C ASN A 71 10.29 -18.12 -2.63
N GLN A 72 10.08 -17.23 -3.60
CA GLN A 72 9.57 -15.88 -3.35
C GLN A 72 8.08 -15.95 -3.01
N ARG A 73 7.67 -15.18 -2.01
CA ARG A 73 6.26 -14.99 -1.69
C ARG A 73 5.70 -13.90 -2.58
N VAL A 74 4.56 -14.19 -3.17
CA VAL A 74 3.88 -13.34 -4.13
C VAL A 74 2.41 -13.21 -3.78
N ILE A 75 1.78 -12.21 -4.37
CA ILE A 75 0.34 -12.04 -4.41
C ILE A 75 -0.13 -12.32 -5.83
N LEU A 76 -1.18 -13.12 -5.95
CA LEU A 76 -1.93 -13.32 -7.18
C LEU A 76 -3.19 -12.45 -7.11
N LYS A 77 -3.32 -11.49 -8.03
CA LYS A 77 -4.54 -10.69 -8.19
C LYS A 77 -5.32 -11.16 -9.40
N LYS A 78 -6.54 -11.62 -9.18
CA LYS A 78 -7.50 -11.99 -10.22
C LYS A 78 -8.16 -10.74 -10.79
N ILE A 79 -8.13 -10.60 -12.10
CA ILE A 79 -8.71 -9.46 -12.82
C ILE A 79 -9.73 -9.96 -13.83
N ASN A 80 -10.90 -9.36 -13.82
CA ASN A 80 -11.87 -9.48 -14.91
C ASN A 80 -11.60 -8.38 -15.94
N THR A 81 -11.11 -8.75 -17.12
CA THR A 81 -10.71 -7.81 -18.17
C THR A 81 -11.89 -7.12 -18.85
N THR A 82 -13.13 -7.60 -18.66
CA THR A 82 -14.33 -6.88 -19.14
C THR A 82 -14.77 -5.78 -18.17
N GLU A 83 -14.60 -6.00 -16.87
CA GLU A 83 -14.96 -5.04 -15.83
C GLU A 83 -13.87 -3.96 -15.67
N TYR A 84 -12.60 -4.38 -15.75
CA TYR A 84 -11.42 -3.54 -15.57
C TYR A 84 -10.50 -3.62 -16.81
N PRO A 85 -10.93 -3.14 -17.98
CA PRO A 85 -10.21 -3.33 -19.25
C PRO A 85 -8.83 -2.65 -19.29
N ASN A 86 -8.62 -1.62 -18.48
CA ASN A 86 -7.37 -0.86 -18.48
C ASN A 86 -6.32 -1.42 -17.51
N GLU A 87 -6.72 -2.21 -16.51
CA GLU A 87 -5.85 -2.54 -15.38
C GLU A 87 -4.60 -3.31 -15.82
N GLN A 88 -4.78 -4.35 -16.64
CA GLN A 88 -3.66 -5.12 -17.20
C GLN A 88 -2.73 -4.23 -18.02
N GLY A 89 -3.28 -3.42 -18.92
CA GLY A 89 -2.50 -2.56 -19.81
C GLY A 89 -1.66 -1.54 -19.06
N ILE A 90 -2.25 -0.91 -18.03
CA ILE A 90 -1.55 0.08 -17.19
C ILE A 90 -0.49 -0.59 -16.32
N ALA A 91 -0.82 -1.70 -15.66
CA ALA A 91 0.12 -2.41 -14.79
C ALA A 91 1.34 -2.92 -15.56
N THR A 92 1.12 -3.46 -16.76
CA THR A 92 2.20 -3.96 -17.63
C THR A 92 3.00 -2.84 -18.26
N TYR A 93 2.37 -1.70 -18.57
CA TYR A 93 3.07 -0.51 -19.06
C TYR A 93 4.13 -0.04 -18.07
N PHE A 94 3.78 0.14 -16.78
CA PHE A 94 4.75 0.52 -15.77
C PHE A 94 5.77 -0.57 -15.41
N SER A 95 5.49 -1.82 -15.79
CA SER A 95 6.42 -2.95 -15.63
C SER A 95 7.27 -3.19 -16.88
N SER A 96 7.14 -2.34 -17.92
CA SER A 96 7.93 -2.50 -19.14
C SER A 96 9.41 -2.25 -18.87
N LYS A 97 10.28 -2.83 -19.69
CA LYS A 97 11.73 -2.74 -19.52
C LYS A 97 12.23 -1.29 -19.49
N GLU A 98 11.55 -0.41 -20.20
CA GLU A 98 11.89 1.01 -20.32
C GLU A 98 11.55 1.79 -19.05
N LEU A 99 10.55 1.35 -18.28
CA LEU A 99 10.02 2.08 -17.13
C LEU A 99 10.30 1.42 -15.78
N ALA A 100 10.47 0.09 -15.74
CA ALA A 100 10.58 -0.66 -14.49
C ALA A 100 11.77 -0.25 -13.61
N ASP A 101 12.89 0.13 -14.24
CA ASP A 101 14.12 0.51 -13.54
C ASP A 101 14.21 2.03 -13.26
N ILE A 102 13.20 2.81 -13.64
CA ILE A 102 13.16 4.25 -13.33
C ILE A 102 12.94 4.43 -11.82
N PRO A 103 13.81 5.15 -11.09
CA PRO A 103 13.72 5.28 -9.63
C PRO A 103 12.37 5.83 -9.15
N GLU A 104 11.83 6.82 -9.85
CA GLU A 104 10.57 7.51 -9.59
C GLU A 104 9.34 6.64 -9.93
N ASN A 105 9.54 5.53 -10.63
CA ASN A 105 8.48 4.56 -10.85
C ASN A 105 8.20 3.79 -9.55
N HIS A 106 7.15 4.24 -8.86
CA HIS A 106 6.60 3.60 -7.68
C HIS A 106 5.35 2.76 -8.00
N CYS A 107 5.08 2.41 -9.26
CA CYS A 107 4.04 1.44 -9.58
C CYS A 107 4.54 0.03 -9.27
N VAL A 108 3.68 -0.79 -8.67
CA VAL A 108 4.01 -2.17 -8.33
C VAL A 108 4.39 -2.98 -9.58
N PRO A 109 5.53 -3.71 -9.57
CA PRO A 109 5.94 -4.49 -10.71
C PRO A 109 5.08 -5.74 -10.89
N ILE A 110 4.78 -6.07 -12.13
CA ILE A 110 4.14 -7.33 -12.53
C ILE A 110 5.23 -8.36 -12.85
N LEU A 111 5.29 -9.41 -12.05
CA LEU A 111 6.28 -10.48 -12.17
C LEU A 111 5.92 -11.46 -13.29
N GLU A 112 4.63 -11.72 -13.46
CA GLU A 112 4.09 -12.64 -14.46
C GLU A 112 2.59 -12.38 -14.67
N ILE A 113 2.09 -12.69 -15.87
CA ILE A 113 0.66 -12.70 -16.19
C ILE A 113 0.28 -14.15 -16.50
N LEU A 114 -0.70 -14.67 -15.77
CA LEU A 114 -1.21 -16.02 -16.00
C LEU A 114 -2.57 -15.94 -16.67
N HIS A 115 -2.65 -16.51 -17.87
CA HIS A 115 -3.91 -16.75 -18.56
C HIS A 115 -4.51 -18.06 -18.07
N ILE A 116 -5.76 -17.98 -17.62
CA ILE A 116 -6.48 -19.10 -17.02
C ILE A 116 -7.10 -19.93 -18.15
N PRO A 117 -6.91 -21.26 -18.18
CA PRO A 117 -7.59 -22.12 -19.13
C PRO A 117 -9.10 -21.93 -19.04
N ASP A 118 -9.76 -21.85 -20.19
CA ASP A 118 -11.23 -21.80 -20.30
C ASP A 118 -11.92 -20.56 -19.67
N GLU A 119 -11.16 -19.56 -19.19
CA GLU A 119 -11.69 -18.26 -18.71
C GLU A 119 -11.07 -17.08 -19.50
N GLU A 120 -11.57 -16.80 -20.71
CA GLU A 120 -11.00 -15.80 -21.64
C GLU A 120 -10.86 -14.39 -21.06
N HIS A 121 -11.77 -13.99 -20.17
CA HIS A 121 -11.82 -12.66 -19.59
C HIS A 121 -11.25 -12.57 -18.18
N VAL A 122 -10.55 -13.62 -17.72
CA VAL A 122 -9.95 -13.65 -16.39
C VAL A 122 -8.46 -13.94 -16.50
N ILE A 123 -7.67 -13.06 -15.90
CA ILE A 123 -6.23 -13.21 -15.79
C ILE A 123 -5.82 -13.15 -14.32
N LEU A 124 -4.64 -13.69 -14.01
CA LEU A 124 -3.96 -13.43 -12.75
C LEU A 124 -2.70 -12.60 -13.00
N LEU A 125 -2.55 -11.51 -12.25
CA LEU A 125 -1.28 -10.81 -12.13
C LEU A 125 -0.52 -11.36 -10.92
N ALA A 126 0.68 -11.87 -11.14
CA ALA A 126 1.61 -12.22 -10.07
C ALA A 126 2.44 -10.98 -9.71
N MET A 127 2.40 -10.60 -8.44
CA MET A 127 2.99 -9.36 -7.92
C MET A 127 3.80 -9.68 -6.66
N PRO A 128 4.80 -8.87 -6.28
CA PRO A 128 5.53 -9.09 -5.03
C PRO A 128 4.57 -9.05 -3.82
N LEU A 129 4.84 -9.87 -2.81
CA LEU A 129 4.17 -9.70 -1.51
C LEU A 129 4.70 -8.43 -0.84
N LEU A 130 3.83 -7.43 -0.66
CA LEU A 130 4.17 -6.15 -0.03
C LEU A 130 3.53 -6.02 1.36
N HIS A 131 4.13 -5.18 2.19
CA HIS A 131 3.65 -4.88 3.54
C HIS A 131 2.81 -3.60 3.56
N HIS A 132 1.80 -3.52 4.42
CA HIS A 132 1.02 -2.30 4.62
C HIS A 132 1.92 -1.12 4.99
N CYS A 133 1.86 0.01 4.26
CA CYS A 133 2.84 1.09 4.36
C CYS A 133 2.91 1.77 5.74
N LEU A 134 1.77 1.88 6.44
CA LEU A 134 1.68 2.47 7.78
C LEU A 134 1.82 1.45 8.93
N LYS A 135 2.17 0.19 8.63
CA LYS A 135 2.42 -0.85 9.64
C LYS A 135 3.83 -1.43 9.45
N PRO A 136 4.66 -1.54 10.50
CA PRO A 136 4.49 -0.92 11.82
C PRO A 136 4.37 0.61 11.69
N PRO A 137 3.85 1.33 12.70
CA PRO A 137 3.72 2.80 12.63
C PRO A 137 5.04 3.49 12.28
N LEU A 138 4.96 4.60 11.55
CA LEU A 138 6.10 5.48 11.28
C LEU A 138 6.60 6.05 12.62
N GLU A 139 7.88 5.87 12.93
CA GLU A 139 8.46 6.20 14.24
C GLU A 139 8.98 7.65 14.31
N THR A 140 9.47 8.20 13.19
CA THR A 140 10.11 9.52 13.15
C THR A 140 9.46 10.42 12.09
N VAL A 141 9.58 11.74 12.25
CA VAL A 141 9.18 12.71 11.22
C VAL A 141 9.91 12.45 9.91
N GLY A 142 11.18 12.06 9.95
CA GLY A 142 11.96 11.72 8.75
C GLY A 142 11.40 10.52 7.99
N GLU A 143 10.88 9.49 8.67
CA GLU A 143 10.19 8.38 8.02
C GLU A 143 8.91 8.83 7.31
N VAL A 144 8.14 9.76 7.92
CA VAL A 144 6.95 10.34 7.30
C VAL A 144 7.30 11.19 6.08
N VAL A 145 8.37 11.98 6.19
CA VAL A 145 8.82 12.84 5.10
C VAL A 145 9.29 12.01 3.90
N GLU A 146 10.03 10.93 4.16
CA GLU A 146 10.45 10.05 3.08
C GLU A 146 9.29 9.27 2.46
N PHE A 147 8.32 8.85 3.26
CA PHE A 147 7.09 8.21 2.76
C PHE A 147 6.37 9.10 1.75
N PHE A 148 6.08 10.36 2.11
CA PHE A 148 5.36 11.27 1.21
C PHE A 148 6.20 11.64 -0.02
N ARG A 149 7.53 11.77 0.11
CA ARG A 149 8.41 11.98 -1.06
C ARG A 149 8.19 10.90 -2.13
N GLN A 150 8.27 9.63 -1.75
CA GLN A 150 8.11 8.50 -2.69
C GLN A 150 6.68 8.40 -3.25
N VAL A 151 5.65 8.63 -2.42
CA VAL A 151 4.26 8.62 -2.89
C VAL A 151 3.99 9.74 -3.89
N PHE A 152 4.52 10.95 -3.64
CA PHE A 152 4.38 12.08 -4.56
C PHE A 152 5.15 11.86 -5.85
N GLU A 153 6.36 11.30 -5.79
CA GLU A 153 7.11 10.90 -6.99
C GLU A 153 6.34 9.85 -7.81
N GLY A 154 5.73 8.86 -7.16
CA GLY A 154 4.93 7.84 -7.85
C GLY A 154 3.75 8.41 -8.62
N ILE A 155 2.94 9.27 -7.99
CA ILE A 155 1.78 9.87 -8.64
C ILE A 155 2.20 10.91 -9.68
N HIS A 156 3.25 11.69 -9.41
CA HIS A 156 3.84 12.58 -10.40
C HIS A 156 4.32 11.83 -11.64
N PHE A 157 5.00 10.70 -11.46
CA PHE A 157 5.44 9.83 -12.54
C PHE A 157 4.24 9.30 -13.34
N MET A 158 3.18 8.79 -12.68
CA MET A 158 1.95 8.38 -13.38
C MET A 158 1.35 9.54 -14.20
N HIS A 159 1.32 10.75 -13.65
CA HIS A 159 0.78 11.94 -14.32
C HIS A 159 1.61 12.35 -15.53
N GLN A 160 2.95 12.26 -15.46
CA GLN A 160 3.84 12.47 -16.61
C GLN A 160 3.58 11.48 -17.75
N HIS A 161 3.12 10.28 -17.42
CA HIS A 161 2.70 9.25 -18.37
C HIS A 161 1.23 9.37 -18.80
N ARG A 162 0.55 10.47 -18.41
CA ARG A 162 -0.87 10.76 -18.67
C ARG A 162 -1.80 9.67 -18.15
N ILE A 163 -1.45 9.09 -17.00
CA ILE A 163 -2.26 8.10 -16.30
C ILE A 163 -2.69 8.69 -14.96
N ALA A 164 -4.00 8.74 -14.73
CA ALA A 164 -4.56 9.08 -13.43
C ALA A 164 -4.92 7.79 -12.68
N HIS A 165 -4.54 7.71 -11.39
CA HIS A 165 -4.75 6.51 -10.58
C HIS A 165 -6.21 6.38 -10.14
N ARG A 166 -6.82 7.49 -9.70
CA ARG A 166 -8.22 7.68 -9.31
C ARG A 166 -8.66 7.03 -8.01
N ASP A 167 -7.73 6.44 -7.25
CA ASP A 167 -8.02 5.79 -5.96
C ASP A 167 -6.79 5.81 -5.03
N CYS A 168 -6.15 6.99 -4.91
CA CYS A 168 -4.91 7.17 -4.15
C CYS A 168 -5.16 7.23 -2.63
N HIS A 169 -5.48 6.12 -1.98
CA HIS A 169 -5.70 6.06 -0.54
C HIS A 169 -4.79 5.06 0.17
N GLY A 170 -4.67 5.15 1.50
CA GLY A 170 -3.70 4.39 2.31
C GLY A 170 -3.60 2.88 2.00
N PRO A 171 -4.73 2.14 1.92
CA PRO A 171 -4.77 0.75 1.48
C PRO A 171 -4.12 0.44 0.12
N ASN A 172 -4.13 1.39 -0.83
CA ASN A 172 -3.52 1.23 -2.16
C ASN A 172 -2.05 1.68 -2.20
N ILE A 173 -1.45 1.95 -1.03
CA ILE A 173 -0.03 2.23 -0.88
C ILE A 173 0.59 1.15 0.00
N LEU A 174 1.46 0.33 -0.57
CA LEU A 174 2.19 -0.71 0.13
C LEU A 174 3.69 -0.41 0.14
N MET A 175 4.47 -1.21 0.85
CA MET A 175 5.92 -1.06 0.90
C MET A 175 6.61 -2.41 0.72
N ASN A 176 7.72 -2.42 -0.02
CA ASN A 176 8.63 -3.56 0.03
C ASN A 176 9.39 -3.50 1.36
N ALA A 177 9.06 -4.45 2.23
CA ALA A 177 9.58 -4.53 3.59
C ALA A 177 10.63 -5.64 3.77
N ASP A 178 11.16 -6.24 2.70
CA ASP A 178 12.09 -7.37 2.79
C ASP A 178 13.33 -7.02 3.62
N ALA A 179 13.91 -5.85 3.39
CA ALA A 179 15.05 -5.36 4.18
C ALA A 179 14.70 -5.07 5.64
N MET A 180 13.45 -4.66 5.92
CA MET A 180 12.95 -4.44 7.27
C MET A 180 12.68 -5.76 8.00
N TYR A 181 12.24 -6.79 7.28
CA TYR A 181 11.82 -8.09 7.78
C TYR A 181 12.70 -9.21 7.21
N PRO A 182 13.94 -9.39 7.71
CA PRO A 182 14.89 -10.34 7.13
C PRO A 182 14.44 -11.81 7.21
N SER A 183 13.50 -12.13 8.10
CA SER A 183 12.88 -13.47 8.21
C SER A 183 11.53 -13.56 7.49
N GLY A 184 11.16 -12.54 6.74
CA GLY A 184 9.85 -12.36 6.10
C GLY A 184 8.71 -12.11 7.08
N PHE A 185 7.51 -11.98 6.51
CA PHE A 185 6.24 -11.84 7.22
C PHE A 185 5.15 -12.65 6.51
N HIS A 186 4.10 -13.01 7.24
CA HIS A 186 2.94 -13.71 6.68
C HIS A 186 2.01 -12.73 5.93
N ALA A 187 1.46 -13.13 4.78
CA ALA A 187 0.65 -12.26 3.92
C ALA A 187 -0.58 -11.65 4.62
N VAL A 188 -1.43 -12.49 5.22
CA VAL A 188 -2.62 -12.03 5.98
C VAL A 188 -2.30 -11.37 7.32
N LYS A 189 -1.46 -12.00 8.16
CA LYS A 189 -1.03 -11.44 9.46
C LYS A 189 0.43 -11.03 9.42
N GLN A 190 0.68 -9.83 8.89
CA GLN A 190 2.03 -9.33 8.62
C GLN A 190 2.89 -9.10 9.88
N ASP A 191 2.32 -9.21 11.08
CA ASP A 191 3.07 -9.22 12.35
C ASP A 191 3.57 -10.62 12.76
N MET A 192 3.24 -11.66 11.99
CA MET A 192 3.64 -13.06 12.20
C MET A 192 4.68 -13.50 11.18
N LEU A 193 5.55 -14.43 11.58
CA LEU A 193 6.47 -15.09 10.67
C LEU A 193 5.71 -15.88 9.60
N PRO A 194 6.30 -16.03 8.40
CA PRO A 194 5.61 -16.74 7.31
C PRO A 194 5.30 -18.22 7.59
N ASN A 195 6.00 -18.84 8.54
CA ASN A 195 5.78 -20.22 8.98
C ASN A 195 4.87 -20.33 10.22
N TRP A 196 4.27 -19.21 10.64
CA TRP A 196 3.38 -19.11 11.79
C TRP A 196 3.99 -19.47 13.17
N LYS A 197 5.33 -19.61 13.26
CA LYS A 197 6.00 -20.03 14.51
C LYS A 197 6.25 -18.90 15.52
N GLY A 198 5.79 -17.69 15.25
CA GLY A 198 5.94 -16.55 16.16
C GLY A 198 5.82 -15.20 15.46
N LYS A 199 6.13 -14.13 16.19
CA LYS A 199 6.09 -12.76 15.66
C LYS A 199 7.24 -12.50 14.70
N ALA A 200 6.95 -11.77 13.63
CA ALA A 200 7.96 -11.27 12.70
C ALA A 200 8.69 -10.07 13.33
N LYS A 201 10.00 -10.24 13.58
CA LYS A 201 10.87 -9.15 14.04
C LYS A 201 11.24 -8.26 12.87
N HIS A 202 11.35 -6.96 13.12
CA HIS A 202 11.67 -5.98 12.08
C HIS A 202 12.64 -4.91 12.58
N PHE A 203 13.32 -4.29 11.63
CA PHE A 203 14.06 -3.04 11.79
C PHE A 203 13.12 -1.84 11.58
N SER A 204 13.52 -0.67 12.09
CA SER A 204 12.84 0.58 11.71
C SER A 204 13.09 0.94 10.25
N ARG A 205 12.24 1.81 9.68
CA ARG A 205 12.48 2.37 8.34
C ARG A 205 13.71 3.28 8.33
N THR A 206 14.00 3.94 9.46
CA THR A 206 15.24 4.68 9.69
C THR A 206 16.49 3.82 9.48
N GLU A 207 16.47 2.57 9.95
CA GLU A 207 17.59 1.63 9.80
C GLU A 207 17.60 0.90 8.47
N ARG A 208 16.42 0.57 7.93
CA ARG A 208 16.23 -0.20 6.69
C ARG A 208 15.14 0.46 5.85
N PRO A 209 15.47 1.45 5.02
CA PRO A 209 14.49 2.19 4.25
C PRO A 209 13.74 1.32 3.22
N PRO A 210 12.40 1.24 3.28
CA PRO A 210 11.62 0.52 2.27
C PRO A 210 11.41 1.39 1.02
N LYS A 211 11.10 0.73 -0.11
CA LYS A 211 10.50 1.37 -1.28
C LYS A 211 8.98 1.24 -1.16
N TYR A 212 8.26 2.33 -1.36
CA TYR A 212 6.79 2.35 -1.39
C TYR A 212 6.28 2.11 -2.81
N TYR A 213 5.14 1.44 -2.92
CA TYR A 213 4.50 1.12 -4.18
C TYR A 213 3.01 1.50 -4.16
N LEU A 214 2.58 2.10 -5.25
CA LEU A 214 1.19 2.26 -5.65
C LEU A 214 0.70 0.94 -6.24
N ILE A 215 -0.47 0.51 -5.79
CA ILE A 215 -1.12 -0.72 -6.25
C ILE A 215 -2.54 -0.41 -6.70
N ASP A 216 -3.16 -1.40 -7.34
CA ASP A 216 -4.56 -1.35 -7.77
C ASP A 216 -4.86 -0.29 -8.85
N PHE A 217 -4.65 -0.69 -10.10
CA PHE A 217 -4.91 0.16 -11.26
C PHE A 217 -6.30 -0.08 -11.86
N GLY A 218 -7.22 -0.75 -11.14
CA GLY A 218 -8.55 -1.08 -11.62
C GLY A 218 -9.37 0.14 -12.05
N LEU A 219 -9.22 1.25 -11.34
CA LEU A 219 -9.90 2.51 -11.64
C LEU A 219 -9.07 3.46 -12.50
N SER A 220 -7.80 3.14 -12.76
CA SER A 220 -6.90 4.01 -13.49
C SER A 220 -7.29 4.15 -14.96
N VAL A 221 -6.95 5.30 -15.53
CA VAL A 221 -7.23 5.62 -16.92
C VAL A 221 -6.02 6.31 -17.54
N ARG A 222 -5.72 5.95 -18.79
CA ARG A 222 -4.67 6.54 -19.59
C ARG A 222 -5.29 7.42 -20.67
N PHE A 223 -4.76 8.62 -20.85
CA PHE A 223 -5.18 9.55 -21.89
C PHE A 223 -4.17 9.60 -23.03
N ASP A 224 -4.66 9.89 -24.23
CA ASP A 224 -3.80 10.08 -25.40
C ASP A 224 -2.91 11.33 -25.20
N PRO A 225 -1.62 11.30 -25.58
CA PRO A 225 -0.77 12.49 -25.61
C PRO A 225 -1.36 13.67 -26.37
N ASP A 226 -2.13 13.42 -27.43
CA ASP A 226 -2.72 14.45 -28.29
C ASP A 226 -4.04 15.01 -27.71
N GLU A 227 -4.58 14.41 -26.65
CA GLU A 227 -5.80 14.86 -26.00
C GLU A 227 -5.54 16.10 -25.13
N SER A 228 -6.03 17.26 -25.56
CA SER A 228 -5.79 18.52 -24.84
C SER A 228 -6.58 18.67 -23.55
N ALA A 229 -7.67 17.90 -23.37
CA ALA A 229 -8.57 18.01 -22.23
C ALA A 229 -8.99 16.60 -21.76
N PRO A 230 -8.31 16.02 -20.75
CA PRO A 230 -8.60 14.68 -20.28
C PRO A 230 -9.99 14.62 -19.61
N ARG A 231 -10.85 13.71 -20.07
CA ARG A 231 -12.20 13.51 -19.53
C ARG A 231 -12.45 12.04 -19.22
N ALA A 232 -12.82 11.75 -17.97
CA ALA A 232 -13.20 10.41 -17.53
C ALA A 232 -14.59 10.41 -16.86
N ARG A 233 -15.34 9.33 -17.05
CA ARG A 233 -16.58 9.07 -16.30
C ARG A 233 -16.30 8.96 -14.80
N VAL A 234 -17.21 9.46 -13.98
CA VAL A 234 -17.11 9.31 -12.51
C VAL A 234 -17.21 7.85 -12.10
N ILE A 235 -16.21 7.40 -11.36
CA ILE A 235 -16.20 6.11 -10.65
C ILE A 235 -15.72 6.41 -9.23
N ARG A 236 -16.41 5.83 -8.24
CA ARG A 236 -16.10 6.03 -6.82
C ARG A 236 -15.28 4.85 -6.31
N GLY A 237 -14.09 5.14 -5.80
CA GLY A 237 -13.12 4.17 -5.29
C GLY A 237 -13.30 3.81 -3.82
N GLY A 238 -12.21 3.35 -3.20
CA GLY A 238 -12.18 2.89 -1.82
C GLY A 238 -12.24 4.00 -0.78
N ASP A 239 -11.73 5.19 -1.10
CA ASP A 239 -11.89 6.37 -0.23
C ASP A 239 -13.36 6.83 -0.25
N ARG A 240 -13.90 7.13 0.93
CA ARG A 240 -15.30 7.54 1.12
C ARG A 240 -15.46 9.04 1.28
N ASP A 241 -14.36 9.79 1.43
CA ASP A 241 -14.36 11.24 1.42
C ASP A 241 -14.10 11.74 0.00
N TYR A 242 -15.16 11.70 -0.82
CA TYR A 242 -15.07 12.03 -2.25
C TYR A 242 -14.97 13.54 -2.46
N PRO A 243 -14.11 14.01 -3.38
CA PRO A 243 -14.10 15.41 -3.77
C PRO A 243 -15.40 15.79 -4.52
N PRO A 244 -15.78 17.08 -4.54
CA PRO A 244 -17.07 17.53 -5.06
C PRO A 244 -17.37 17.09 -6.50
N GLU A 245 -16.36 17.00 -7.36
CA GLU A 245 -16.53 16.59 -8.77
C GLU A 245 -16.95 15.12 -8.95
N LEU A 246 -16.88 14.28 -7.91
CA LEU A 246 -17.36 12.89 -7.94
C LEU A 246 -18.76 12.71 -7.33
N LEU A 247 -19.41 13.80 -6.91
CA LEU A 247 -20.74 13.75 -6.29
C LEU A 247 -21.84 13.48 -7.32
N ASP A 248 -21.72 14.04 -8.51
CA ASP A 248 -22.57 13.69 -9.66
C ASP A 248 -21.92 12.53 -10.42
N ARG A 249 -22.67 11.47 -10.70
CA ARG A 249 -22.16 10.27 -11.39
C ARG A 249 -22.34 10.33 -12.91
N ASP A 250 -23.18 11.24 -13.38
CA ASP A 250 -23.56 11.34 -14.79
C ASP A 250 -22.68 12.33 -15.57
N VAL A 251 -21.70 12.94 -14.88
CA VAL A 251 -20.72 13.85 -15.47
C VAL A 251 -19.39 13.16 -15.75
N GLU A 252 -18.65 13.75 -16.68
CA GLU A 252 -17.23 13.50 -16.81
C GLU A 252 -16.44 14.52 -15.99
N TYR A 253 -15.19 14.21 -15.68
CA TYR A 253 -14.29 15.08 -14.93
C TYR A 253 -12.84 14.91 -15.39
N ASP A 254 -11.98 15.85 -15.03
CA ASP A 254 -10.53 15.68 -15.13
C ASP A 254 -10.05 14.91 -13.88
N PRO A 255 -9.47 13.70 -14.03
CA PRO A 255 -9.08 12.89 -12.89
C PRO A 255 -7.74 13.26 -12.25
N PHE A 256 -6.90 14.07 -12.89
CA PHE A 256 -5.57 14.39 -12.34
C PHE A 256 -5.66 15.19 -11.03
N PRO A 257 -6.50 16.25 -10.91
CA PRO A 257 -6.73 16.95 -9.64
C PRO A 257 -7.37 16.08 -8.55
N THR A 258 -8.04 14.99 -8.91
CA THR A 258 -8.63 14.05 -7.94
C THR A 258 -7.56 13.21 -7.24
N ASP A 259 -6.51 12.78 -7.95
CA ASP A 259 -5.36 12.12 -7.30
C ASP A 259 -4.69 13.03 -6.27
N VAL A 260 -4.50 14.30 -6.62
CA VAL A 260 -3.96 15.33 -5.71
C VAL A 260 -4.82 15.47 -4.46
N PHE A 261 -6.14 15.51 -4.62
CA PHE A 261 -7.08 15.59 -3.51
C PHE A 261 -6.93 14.40 -2.55
N TYR A 262 -6.90 13.18 -3.08
CA TYR A 262 -6.75 11.98 -2.25
C TYR A 262 -5.42 11.94 -1.49
N LEU A 263 -4.31 12.35 -2.13
CA LEU A 263 -3.02 12.47 -1.46
C LEU A 263 -3.03 13.52 -0.33
N GLY A 264 -3.67 14.66 -0.55
CA GLY A 264 -3.87 15.67 0.49
C GLY A 264 -4.72 15.15 1.65
N ASN A 265 -5.74 14.33 1.36
CA ASN A 265 -6.55 13.66 2.36
C ASN A 265 -5.75 12.64 3.18
N ILE A 266 -4.78 11.93 2.59
CA ILE A 266 -3.85 11.09 3.37
C ILE A 266 -3.10 11.96 4.39
N ILE A 267 -2.58 13.13 4.00
CA ILE A 267 -1.90 14.03 4.96
C ILE A 267 -2.85 14.43 6.09
N LYS A 268 -4.07 14.87 5.75
CA LYS A 268 -5.06 15.32 6.75
C LYS A 268 -5.48 14.20 7.69
N HIS A 269 -5.99 13.11 7.13
CA HIS A 269 -6.61 12.02 7.87
C HIS A 269 -5.59 11.20 8.66
N GLU A 270 -4.41 10.94 8.10
CA GLU A 270 -3.40 10.13 8.78
C GLU A 270 -2.50 10.97 9.69
N PHE A 271 -2.35 12.27 9.47
CA PHE A 271 -1.34 13.07 10.18
C PHE A 271 -1.87 14.36 10.83
N THR A 272 -2.36 15.35 10.09
CA THR A 272 -2.56 16.69 10.67
C THR A 272 -3.88 16.87 11.41
N GLU A 273 -4.91 16.12 11.05
CA GLU A 273 -6.28 16.26 11.57
C GLU A 273 -6.76 14.98 12.26
N GLY A 274 -6.35 13.81 11.78
CA GLY A 274 -6.93 12.54 12.19
C GLY A 274 -8.24 12.26 11.45
N SER A 275 -8.82 11.07 11.64
CA SER A 275 -10.11 10.73 11.04
C SER A 275 -10.77 9.57 11.78
N SER A 276 -12.02 9.77 12.19
CA SER A 276 -12.81 8.72 12.85
C SER A 276 -13.16 7.59 11.87
N HIS A 277 -13.29 7.89 10.58
CA HIS A 277 -13.70 6.94 9.54
C HIS A 277 -12.65 5.86 9.30
N ILE A 278 -11.37 6.21 9.39
CA ILE A 278 -10.24 5.28 9.24
C ILE A 278 -9.58 4.96 10.59
N HIS A 279 -10.20 5.35 11.70
CA HIS A 279 -9.68 5.17 13.07
C HIS A 279 -8.26 5.71 13.27
N SER A 280 -7.95 6.84 12.61
CA SER A 280 -6.69 7.56 12.74
C SER A 280 -6.83 8.72 13.72
N THR A 281 -5.73 9.12 14.34
CA THR A 281 -5.67 10.22 15.31
C THR A 281 -4.60 11.20 14.90
N LYS A 282 -4.88 12.49 15.11
CA LYS A 282 -3.95 13.59 14.86
C LYS A 282 -2.57 13.29 15.45
N LYS A 283 -1.55 13.55 14.64
CA LYS A 283 -0.13 13.50 15.01
C LYS A 283 0.37 14.93 15.23
N LEU A 284 1.10 15.15 16.30
CA LEU A 284 1.64 16.46 16.65
C LEU A 284 2.93 16.75 15.88
N GLY A 285 3.20 18.03 15.58
CA GLY A 285 4.45 18.44 14.96
C GLY A 285 4.45 18.32 13.43
N PHE A 286 3.29 18.24 12.78
CA PHE A 286 3.14 18.16 11.32
C PHE A 286 2.54 19.43 10.70
N GLU A 287 2.59 20.55 11.42
CA GLU A 287 2.01 21.84 11.01
C GLU A 287 2.62 22.34 9.68
N PHE A 288 3.87 21.95 9.40
CA PHE A 288 4.57 22.27 8.15
C PHE A 288 3.96 21.62 6.89
N LEU A 289 3.06 20.64 7.03
CA LEU A 289 2.33 20.03 5.91
C LEU A 289 0.92 20.60 5.73
N GLU A 290 0.38 21.31 6.72
CA GLU A 290 -1.03 21.74 6.73
C GLU A 290 -1.37 22.64 5.54
N GLY A 291 -0.49 23.60 5.21
CA GLY A 291 -0.70 24.49 4.07
C GLY A 291 -0.72 23.77 2.72
N LEU A 292 0.20 22.83 2.50
CA LEU A 292 0.22 22.02 1.27
C LEU A 292 -1.04 21.14 1.19
N ALA A 293 -1.41 20.47 2.27
CA ALA A 293 -2.58 19.60 2.31
C ALA A 293 -3.89 20.37 2.09
N ALA A 294 -4.00 21.59 2.63
CA ALA A 294 -5.16 22.45 2.42
C ALA A 294 -5.35 22.82 0.95
N ASP A 295 -4.27 23.17 0.25
CA ASP A 295 -4.33 23.50 -1.18
C ASP A 295 -4.63 22.26 -2.05
N MET A 296 -4.02 21.11 -1.72
CA MET A 296 -4.27 19.83 -2.41
C MET A 296 -5.74 19.39 -2.28
N THR A 297 -6.40 19.73 -1.18
CA THR A 297 -7.79 19.34 -0.89
C THR A 297 -8.78 20.47 -1.12
N ASN A 298 -8.43 21.45 -1.97
CA ASN A 298 -9.35 22.52 -2.33
C ASN A 298 -10.64 21.92 -2.96
N PRO A 299 -11.85 22.34 -2.54
CA PRO A 299 -13.09 21.85 -3.15
C PRO A 299 -13.17 22.10 -4.66
N ASP A 300 -12.55 23.18 -5.14
CA ASP A 300 -12.45 23.50 -6.56
C ASP A 300 -11.22 22.81 -7.18
N PRO A 301 -11.40 21.82 -8.08
CA PRO A 301 -10.28 21.07 -8.66
C PRO A 301 -9.31 21.96 -9.44
N LEU A 302 -9.76 23.10 -9.99
CA LEU A 302 -8.90 24.02 -10.74
C LEU A 302 -7.98 24.85 -9.83
N LYS A 303 -8.27 24.90 -8.52
CA LYS A 303 -7.45 25.58 -7.52
C LYS A 303 -6.48 24.64 -6.81
N ARG A 304 -6.54 23.34 -7.10
CA ARG A 304 -5.58 22.37 -6.56
C ARG A 304 -4.26 22.52 -7.33
N PRO A 305 -3.11 22.38 -6.65
CA PRO A 305 -1.83 22.33 -7.33
C PRO A 305 -1.74 21.08 -8.22
N THR A 306 -1.03 21.19 -9.33
CA THR A 306 -0.57 20.04 -10.12
C THR A 306 0.46 19.22 -9.35
N MET A 307 0.72 17.98 -9.78
CA MET A 307 1.77 17.18 -9.13
C MET A 307 3.19 17.77 -9.29
N ASP A 308 3.47 18.51 -10.37
CA ASP A 308 4.71 19.27 -10.51
C ASP A 308 4.86 20.30 -9.37
N GLU A 309 3.80 21.06 -9.10
CA GLU A 309 3.76 22.05 -8.01
C GLU A 309 3.82 21.37 -6.63
N VAL A 310 3.10 20.25 -6.44
CA VAL A 310 3.15 19.48 -5.18
C VAL A 310 4.57 19.01 -4.90
N VAL A 311 5.24 18.37 -5.86
CA VAL A 311 6.63 17.89 -5.70
C VAL A 311 7.59 19.04 -5.45
N SER A 312 7.45 20.17 -6.16
CA SER A 312 8.30 21.35 -5.96
C SER A 312 8.12 21.94 -4.55
N ARG A 313 6.88 22.23 -4.15
CA ARG A 313 6.56 22.77 -2.81
C ARG A 313 6.97 21.82 -1.70
N TYR A 314 6.77 20.52 -1.90
CA TYR A 314 7.17 19.51 -0.93
C TYR A 314 8.68 19.46 -0.75
N ARG A 315 9.45 19.60 -1.84
CA ARG A 315 10.91 19.67 -1.79
C ARG A 315 11.38 20.87 -0.98
N GLU A 316 10.76 22.04 -1.13
CA GLU A 316 11.07 23.24 -0.33
C GLU A 316 10.77 23.01 1.16
N ILE A 317 9.60 22.45 1.48
CA ILE A 317 9.23 22.06 2.84
C ILE A 317 10.30 21.14 3.43
N GLN A 318 10.69 20.08 2.70
CA GLN A 318 11.69 19.12 3.13
C GLN A 318 13.06 19.78 3.39
N GLN A 319 13.51 20.69 2.54
CA GLN A 319 14.77 21.41 2.69
C GLN A 319 14.78 22.35 3.91
N GLY A 320 13.61 22.88 4.30
CA GLY A 320 13.45 23.71 5.49
C GLY A 320 13.49 22.93 6.83
N LEU A 321 13.41 21.60 6.81
CA LEU A 321 13.38 20.80 8.04
C LEU A 321 14.80 20.54 8.57
N SER A 322 15.03 20.90 9.84
CA SER A 322 16.29 20.59 10.50
C SER A 322 16.47 19.09 10.74
N SER A 323 17.72 18.64 10.84
CA SER A 323 18.03 17.24 11.23
C SER A 323 17.38 16.84 12.56
N TRP A 324 17.26 17.77 13.50
CA TRP A 324 16.56 17.53 14.77
C TRP A 324 15.06 17.34 14.58
N LYS A 325 14.43 18.15 13.72
CA LYS A 325 13.01 17.99 13.37
C LYS A 325 12.73 16.63 12.76
N LEU A 326 13.57 16.19 11.82
CA LEU A 326 13.45 14.87 11.18
C LEU A 326 13.63 13.71 12.18
N ARG A 327 14.44 13.89 13.24
CA ARG A 327 14.59 12.89 14.32
C ARG A 327 13.49 12.93 15.38
N GLN A 328 12.54 13.87 15.32
CA GLN A 328 11.44 13.89 16.29
C GLN A 328 10.58 12.64 16.15
N ARG A 329 10.11 12.14 17.30
CA ARG A 329 9.16 11.03 17.37
C ARG A 329 7.82 11.46 16.79
N VAL A 330 7.14 10.55 16.10
CA VAL A 330 5.73 10.73 15.77
C VAL A 330 4.90 10.54 17.04
N VAL A 331 4.20 11.59 17.47
CA VAL A 331 3.40 11.62 18.70
C VAL A 331 1.92 11.74 18.34
N ARG A 332 1.07 10.87 18.90
CA ARG A 332 -0.39 10.99 18.76
C ARG A 332 -0.94 12.00 19.78
N SER A 333 -1.95 12.76 19.40
CA SER A 333 -2.58 13.77 20.27
C SER A 333 -3.31 13.15 21.47
N ASP A 334 -3.70 11.88 21.40
CA ASP A 334 -4.41 11.14 22.46
C ASP A 334 -3.47 10.26 23.32
N GLU A 335 -2.15 10.42 23.18
CA GLU A 335 -1.19 9.55 23.87
C GLU A 335 -1.21 9.77 25.39
N PHE A 336 -1.55 8.72 26.15
CA PHE A 336 -1.54 8.76 27.61
C PHE A 336 -0.16 9.09 28.17
N PHE A 337 -0.10 9.96 29.18
CA PHE A 337 1.16 10.59 29.64
C PHE A 337 2.27 9.59 30.04
N LEU A 338 1.94 8.50 30.75
CA LEU A 338 2.95 7.48 31.12
C LEU A 338 3.48 6.75 29.90
N THR A 339 2.60 6.45 28.94
CA THR A 339 2.96 5.81 27.67
C THR A 339 3.84 6.75 26.85
N ALA A 340 3.50 8.04 26.81
CA ALA A 340 4.29 9.07 26.14
C ALA A 340 5.70 9.17 26.74
N LEU A 341 5.83 9.21 28.07
CA LEU A 341 7.13 9.28 28.75
C LEU A 341 8.00 8.06 28.41
N PHE A 342 7.45 6.84 28.53
CA PHE A 342 8.19 5.62 28.22
C PHE A 342 8.66 5.58 26.75
N ARG A 343 7.76 5.89 25.80
CA ARG A 343 8.09 5.92 24.37
C ARG A 343 9.11 7.00 24.03
N SER A 344 9.02 8.17 24.64
CA SER A 344 9.99 9.26 24.46
C SER A 344 11.38 8.87 24.98
N THR A 345 11.49 8.22 26.14
CA THR A 345 12.79 7.73 26.66
C THR A 345 13.39 6.68 25.73
N ARG A 346 12.59 5.69 25.28
CA ARG A 346 13.05 4.68 24.32
C ARG A 346 13.50 5.32 23.00
N HIS A 347 12.75 6.31 22.50
CA HIS A 347 13.07 7.05 21.28
C HIS A 347 14.39 7.82 21.39
N LEU A 348 14.63 8.49 22.52
CA LEU A 348 15.89 9.19 22.78
C LEU A 348 17.08 8.22 22.71
N GLY A 349 16.96 7.05 23.36
CA GLY A 349 17.98 6.00 23.30
C GLY A 349 18.26 5.53 21.86
N ARG A 350 17.21 5.25 21.08
CA ARG A 350 17.37 4.87 19.65
C ARG A 350 18.01 5.99 18.83
N THR A 351 17.61 7.24 19.06
CA THR A 351 18.14 8.41 18.36
C THR A 351 19.64 8.57 18.60
N LEU A 352 20.11 8.37 19.84
CA LEU A 352 21.54 8.36 20.17
C LEU A 352 22.28 7.25 19.42
N VAL A 353 21.71 6.05 19.35
CA VAL A 353 22.27 4.94 18.55
C VAL A 353 22.36 5.30 17.07
N TYR A 354 21.33 5.92 16.49
CA TYR A 354 21.35 6.36 15.09
C TYR A 354 22.44 7.40 14.83
N ILE A 355 22.60 8.37 15.72
CA ILE A 355 23.66 9.39 15.62
C ILE A 355 25.05 8.73 15.71
N ALA A 356 25.27 7.84 16.69
CA ALA A 356 26.54 7.14 16.86
C ALA A 356 26.89 6.28 15.63
N LYS A 357 25.90 5.63 15.02
CA LYS A 357 26.05 4.85 13.78
C LYS A 357 26.04 5.70 12.50
N ARG A 358 25.94 7.02 12.60
CA ARG A 358 25.83 7.97 11.47
C ARG A 358 24.67 7.64 10.51
N ILE A 359 23.59 7.06 11.02
CA ILE A 359 22.38 6.80 10.24
C ILE A 359 21.66 8.14 10.02
N PRO A 360 21.40 8.54 8.76
CA PRO A 360 20.76 9.81 8.44
C PRO A 360 19.34 9.87 9.03
N PRO A 361 18.85 11.06 9.39
CA PRO A 361 17.50 11.20 9.93
C PRO A 361 16.41 11.02 8.86
N LEU A 362 16.78 11.21 7.59
CA LEU A 362 15.93 10.94 6.44
C LEU A 362 16.35 9.58 5.85
N PRO A 363 15.50 8.55 5.90
CA PRO A 363 15.83 7.20 5.49
C PRO A 363 15.78 7.02 3.97
N ARG A 364 16.83 7.43 3.24
CA ARG A 364 16.91 7.17 1.80
C ARG A 364 17.58 5.83 1.52
N GLN A 365 17.07 5.11 0.53
CA GLN A 365 17.82 3.99 -0.08
C GLN A 365 19.10 4.57 -0.71
N GLN A 366 20.24 3.94 -0.42
CA GLN A 366 21.55 4.34 -0.94
C GLN A 366 21.81 3.76 -2.31
#